data_AF-A0A6C0LCT8-F1
#
_entry.id   AF-A0A6C0LCT8-F1
#
_cell.length_a   1.000
_cell.length_b   1.000
_cell.length_c   1.000
_cell.angle_alpha   90.00
_cell.angle_beta   90.00
_cell.angle_gamma   90.00
#
_symmetry.space_group_name_H-M   'P 1'
#
loop_
_entity.id
_entity.type
_entity.pdbx_description
1 polymer ?
#
loop_
_entity_poly.entity_id
_entity_poly.type
_entity_poly.pdbx_seq_one_letter_code
_entity_poly.pdbx_strand_id
1 'polypeptide(L)'
;MEHIYILRLKEGKYYIGKTKNVDKRWNEHITGDGSGWTKKYKPISLIKSVISTSYFDEDKYVKEYMAKYGIDNVRGGTYSNIDLDDNTISVLEKEIRHSKNLCTRCGRGTHFIKDCYAKTDNNGNIIEVANKAEPVVHKEKNSYVYKAKAKYDEMSSSSSSSSSSSSENYDDSCSDDDDSWKGKKNKVFINRSVKPCDICGIKGHREVNCYNF
;
A
#
# COMPACT_ATOMS: atom_id res chain seq x y z
N MET A 1 15.23 18.09 -2.48
CA MET A 1 14.85 16.69 -2.71
C MET A 1 14.98 15.93 -1.40
N GLU A 2 14.24 14.85 -1.22
CA GLU A 2 14.32 14.03 -0.02
C GLU A 2 15.25 12.84 -0.27
N HIS A 3 16.02 12.48 0.75
CA HIS A 3 16.99 11.41 0.72
C HIS A 3 16.69 10.41 1.82
N ILE A 4 16.80 9.14 1.48
CA ILE A 4 16.75 8.03 2.41
C ILE A 4 18.18 7.70 2.76
N TYR A 5 18.48 7.73 4.05
CA TYR A 5 19.79 7.41 4.56
C TYR A 5 19.71 6.14 5.40
N ILE A 6 20.76 5.33 5.30
CA ILE A 6 20.87 4.06 5.99
C ILE A 6 22.13 4.11 6.85
N LEU A 7 21.96 4.04 8.16
CA LEU A 7 23.04 4.06 9.13
C LEU A 7 23.34 2.65 9.63
N ARG A 8 24.62 2.30 9.69
CA ARG A 8 25.12 1.20 10.50
C ARG A 8 25.41 1.73 11.90
N LEU A 9 24.87 1.05 12.90
CA LEU A 9 25.10 1.37 14.31
C LEU A 9 25.96 0.27 14.95
N LYS A 10 26.31 0.47 16.22
CA LYS A 10 26.95 -0.57 17.05
C LYS A 10 26.09 -1.84 17.16
N GLU A 11 26.74 -2.95 17.50
CA GLU A 11 26.10 -4.26 17.73
C GLU A 11 25.34 -4.83 16.52
N GLY A 12 25.74 -4.44 15.30
CA GLY A 12 25.08 -4.91 14.08
C GLY A 12 23.65 -4.39 13.93
N LYS A 13 23.31 -3.27 14.58
CA LYS A 13 22.01 -2.62 14.43
C LYS A 13 22.02 -1.61 13.28
N TYR A 14 20.85 -1.35 12.71
CA TYR A 14 20.68 -0.45 11.57
C TYR A 14 19.55 0.54 11.84
N TYR A 15 19.69 1.73 11.28
CA TYR A 15 18.64 2.75 11.27
C TYR A 15 18.43 3.28 9.87
N ILE A 16 17.19 3.34 9.44
CA ILE A 16 16.79 3.93 8.16
C ILE A 16 15.96 5.16 8.48
N GLY A 17 16.24 6.25 7.77
CA GLY A 17 15.46 7.46 7.90
C GLY A 17 15.34 8.21 6.59
N LYS A 18 14.40 9.15 6.55
CA LYS A 18 14.24 10.11 5.46
C LYS A 18 14.58 11.53 5.91
N THR A 19 15.30 12.29 5.10
CA THR A 19 15.68 13.69 5.38
C THR A 19 15.91 14.48 4.10
N LYS A 20 15.79 15.81 4.16
CA LYS A 20 16.21 16.70 3.07
C LYS A 20 17.71 17.00 3.09
N ASN A 21 18.33 16.89 4.26
CA ASN A 21 19.75 17.18 4.46
C ASN A 21 20.38 16.05 5.29
N VAL A 22 21.25 15.27 4.67
CA VAL A 22 21.85 14.07 5.27
C VAL A 22 22.96 14.45 6.25
N ASP A 23 23.79 15.45 5.93
CA ASP A 23 24.93 15.85 6.76
C ASP A 23 24.47 16.44 8.10
N LYS A 24 23.45 17.30 8.06
CA LYS A 24 22.83 17.82 9.28
C LYS A 24 22.28 16.68 10.14
N ARG A 25 21.56 15.74 9.53
CA ARG A 25 20.94 14.61 10.22
C ARG A 25 21.97 13.67 10.83
N TRP A 26 23.08 13.45 10.11
CA TRP A 26 24.21 12.67 10.59
C TRP A 26 24.81 13.28 11.87
N ASN A 27 25.03 14.60 11.87
CA ASN A 27 25.52 15.30 13.06
C ASN A 27 24.55 15.19 14.24
N GLU A 28 23.24 15.36 14.02
CA GLU A 28 22.21 15.18 15.07
C GLU A 28 22.25 13.76 15.67
N HIS A 29 22.48 12.73 14.85
CA HIS A 29 22.62 11.36 15.35
C HIS A 29 23.93 11.14 16.14
N ILE A 30 25.00 11.86 15.83
CA ILE A 30 26.27 11.81 16.58
C ILE A 30 26.16 12.54 17.91
N THR A 31 25.54 13.73 17.93
CA THR A 31 25.37 14.54 19.15
C THR A 31 24.38 13.94 20.13
N GLY A 32 23.54 12.99 19.65
CA GLY A 32 22.55 12.30 20.47
C GLY A 32 21.16 12.92 20.39
N ASP A 33 20.91 13.85 19.47
CA ASP A 33 19.58 14.43 19.22
C ASP A 33 18.75 13.64 18.19
N GLY A 34 19.26 12.48 17.80
CA GLY A 34 18.61 11.56 16.88
C GLY A 34 17.41 10.79 17.47
N SER A 35 17.01 9.73 16.76
CA SER A 35 15.97 8.81 17.20
C SER A 35 16.39 8.05 18.47
N GLY A 36 15.40 7.57 19.24
CA GLY A 36 15.65 6.74 20.43
C GLY A 36 16.54 5.53 20.13
N TRP A 37 16.41 4.95 18.92
CA TRP A 37 17.26 3.86 18.46
C TRP A 37 18.74 4.26 18.31
N THR A 38 19.02 5.42 17.70
CA THR A 38 20.41 5.92 17.53
C THR A 38 21.02 6.47 18.82
N LYS A 39 20.18 6.86 19.79
CA LYS A 39 20.62 7.19 21.16
C LYS A 39 21.07 5.93 21.89
N LYS A 40 20.33 4.83 21.76
CA LYS A 40 20.67 3.51 22.33
C LYS A 40 21.91 2.91 21.66
N TYR A 41 21.95 2.91 20.33
CA TYR A 41 23.06 2.37 19.54
C TYR A 41 23.73 3.47 18.72
N LYS A 42 24.94 3.87 19.12
CA LYS A 42 25.66 4.96 18.44
C LYS A 42 25.92 4.63 16.96
N PRO A 43 25.73 5.59 16.04
CA PRO A 43 26.10 5.43 14.64
C PRO A 43 27.59 5.17 14.45
N ILE A 44 27.92 4.26 13.54
CA ILE A 44 29.29 3.95 13.12
C ILE A 44 29.56 4.56 11.75
N SER A 45 28.66 4.35 10.79
CA SER A 45 28.89 4.76 9.40
C SER A 45 27.58 4.91 8.62
N LEU A 46 27.55 5.87 7.70
CA LEU A 46 26.52 5.96 6.67
C LEU A 46 26.79 4.91 5.58
N ILE A 47 25.87 3.95 5.41
CA ILE A 47 26.00 2.86 4.43
C ILE A 47 25.59 3.33 3.05
N LYS A 48 24.44 4.00 2.97
CA LYS A 48 23.81 4.38 1.70
C LYS A 48 23.01 5.65 1.89
N SER A 49 23.06 6.53 0.90
CA SER A 49 22.10 7.60 0.69
C SER A 49 21.46 7.41 -0.69
N VAL A 50 20.13 7.44 -0.74
CA VAL A 50 19.36 7.27 -1.98
C VAL A 50 18.36 8.41 -2.08
N ILE A 51 18.16 8.95 -3.28
CA ILE A 51 17.10 9.94 -3.52
C ILE A 51 15.75 9.24 -3.40
N SER A 52 14.86 9.77 -2.55
CA SER A 52 13.50 9.27 -2.39
C SER A 52 12.69 9.62 -3.65
N THR A 53 12.05 8.63 -4.25
CA THR A 53 11.16 8.81 -5.41
C THR A 53 9.69 8.65 -5.02
N SER A 54 9.41 7.99 -3.89
CA SER A 54 8.08 7.72 -3.37
C SER A 54 8.00 7.97 -1.87
N TYR A 55 6.78 8.22 -1.38
CA TYR A 55 6.48 8.32 0.05
C TYR A 55 6.73 7.01 0.80
N PHE A 56 6.65 5.87 0.12
CA PHE A 56 6.76 4.54 0.72
C PHE A 56 8.20 3.99 0.75
N ASP A 57 9.15 4.71 0.15
CA ASP A 57 10.51 4.18 -0.02
C ASP A 57 11.22 3.94 1.31
N GLU A 58 10.99 4.79 2.32
CA GLU A 58 11.59 4.62 3.65
C GLU A 58 11.21 3.27 4.25
N ASP A 59 9.91 2.99 4.35
CA ASP A 59 9.39 1.73 4.88
C ASP A 59 9.77 0.53 4.01
N LYS A 60 9.88 0.71 2.69
CA LYS A 60 10.41 -0.30 1.78
C LYS A 60 11.84 -0.69 2.17
N TYR A 61 12.74 0.28 2.35
CA TYR A 61 14.11 0.01 2.75
C TYR A 61 14.21 -0.58 4.15
N VAL A 62 13.35 -0.15 5.09
CA VAL A 62 13.27 -0.76 6.42
C VAL A 62 12.95 -2.25 6.30
N LYS A 63 11.90 -2.62 5.56
CA LYS A 63 11.50 -4.02 5.37
C LYS A 63 12.57 -4.85 4.64
N GLU A 64 13.23 -4.28 3.63
CA GLU A 64 14.35 -4.92 2.95
C GLU A 64 15.51 -5.22 3.91
N TYR A 65 15.85 -4.28 4.79
CA TYR A 65 16.90 -4.47 5.78
C TYR A 65 16.48 -5.43 6.90
N MET A 66 15.22 -5.39 7.36
CA MET A 66 14.67 -6.38 8.29
C MET A 66 14.74 -7.80 7.71
N ALA A 67 14.46 -7.96 6.42
CA ALA A 67 14.56 -9.25 5.75
C ALA A 67 16.01 -9.78 5.64
N LYS A 68 17.02 -8.90 5.67
CA LYS A 68 18.45 -9.23 5.57
C LYS A 68 19.10 -9.46 6.93
N TYR A 69 18.83 -8.58 7.89
CA TYR A 69 19.51 -8.55 9.19
C TYR A 69 18.63 -9.00 10.35
N GLY A 70 17.34 -9.25 10.13
CA GLY A 70 16.37 -9.58 11.16
C GLY A 70 15.57 -8.37 11.64
N ILE A 71 14.32 -8.61 12.05
CA ILE A 71 13.38 -7.56 12.46
C ILE A 71 13.91 -6.79 13.69
N ASP A 72 14.56 -7.47 14.64
CA ASP A 72 15.07 -6.87 15.88
C ASP A 72 16.32 -6.00 15.71
N ASN A 73 16.94 -6.05 14.53
CA ASN A 73 18.19 -5.34 14.26
C ASN A 73 17.97 -4.02 13.52
N VAL A 74 16.75 -3.72 13.09
CA VAL A 74 16.48 -2.61 12.18
C VAL A 74 15.30 -1.77 12.68
N ARG A 75 15.46 -0.45 12.69
CA ARG A 75 14.37 0.51 12.96
C ARG A 75 14.40 1.67 11.97
N GLY A 76 13.26 2.34 11.82
CA GLY A 76 13.11 3.46 10.88
C GLY A 76 11.66 3.65 10.45
N GLY A 77 11.35 4.78 9.81
CA GLY A 77 10.00 5.08 9.30
C GLY A 77 8.89 4.79 10.32
N THR A 78 7.92 3.99 9.89
CA THR A 78 6.78 3.55 10.71
C THR A 78 7.22 2.69 11.92
N TYR A 79 8.37 2.01 11.83
CA TYR A 79 8.91 1.09 12.83
C TYR A 79 10.10 1.71 13.57
N SER A 80 9.96 2.96 14.03
CA SER A 80 11.01 3.70 14.72
C SER A 80 11.03 3.49 16.24
N ASN A 81 9.99 2.88 16.81
CA ASN A 81 9.91 2.52 18.23
C ASN A 81 11.01 1.52 18.61
N ILE A 82 11.57 1.66 19.82
CA ILE A 82 12.66 0.78 20.29
C ILE A 82 12.16 -0.66 20.36
N ASP A 83 11.05 -0.86 21.05
CA ASP A 83 10.37 -2.14 21.17
C ASP A 83 9.16 -2.13 20.22
N LEU A 84 9.01 -3.21 19.45
CA LEU A 84 7.88 -3.39 18.53
C LEU A 84 6.88 -4.36 19.16
N ASP A 85 5.60 -4.09 18.97
CA ASP A 85 4.55 -4.98 19.44
C ASP A 85 4.63 -6.34 18.73
N ASP A 86 4.34 -7.42 19.46
CA ASP A 86 4.35 -8.80 18.94
C ASP A 86 3.44 -8.96 17.71
N ASN A 87 2.32 -8.25 17.69
CA ASN A 87 1.42 -8.23 16.52
C ASN A 87 2.10 -7.64 15.29
N THR A 88 2.82 -6.53 15.45
CA THR A 88 3.56 -5.88 14.37
C THR A 88 4.69 -6.78 13.88
N ILE A 89 5.41 -7.43 14.80
CA ILE A 89 6.44 -8.40 14.47
C ILE A 89 5.83 -9.55 13.65
N SER A 90 4.72 -10.14 14.10
CA SER A 90 4.04 -11.23 13.37
C SER A 90 3.59 -10.83 11.96
N VAL A 91 3.09 -9.60 11.78
CA VAL A 91 2.72 -9.07 10.47
C VAL A 91 3.96 -8.91 9.58
N LEU A 92 5.03 -8.30 10.09
CA LEU A 92 6.29 -8.13 9.37
C LEU A 92 6.90 -9.48 8.97
N GLU A 93 6.89 -10.47 9.86
CA GLU A 93 7.35 -11.82 9.55
C GLU A 93 6.56 -12.45 8.41
N LYS A 94 5.23 -12.31 8.42
CA LYS A 94 4.37 -12.83 7.34
C LYS A 94 4.64 -12.13 6.02
N GLU A 95 4.81 -10.81 6.02
CA GLU A 95 5.17 -10.03 4.83
C GLU A 95 6.54 -10.46 4.26
N ILE A 96 7.54 -10.62 5.13
CA ILE A 96 8.89 -11.04 4.73
C ILE A 96 8.86 -12.48 4.21
N ARG A 97 8.14 -13.39 4.86
CA ARG A 97 7.96 -14.77 4.37
C ARG A 97 7.30 -14.77 2.99
N HIS A 98 6.21 -14.01 2.82
CA HIS A 98 5.50 -13.90 1.55
C HIS A 98 6.40 -13.38 0.42
N SER A 99 7.15 -12.29 0.67
CA SER A 99 8.08 -11.73 -0.32
C SER A 99 9.23 -12.67 -0.71
N LYS A 100 9.58 -13.63 0.16
CA LYS A 100 10.56 -14.69 -0.11
C LYS A 100 9.94 -15.98 -0.67
N ASN A 101 8.65 -15.97 -1.06
CA ASN A 101 7.89 -17.14 -1.50
C ASN A 101 7.88 -18.29 -0.47
N LEU A 102 7.92 -17.96 0.81
CA LEU A 102 7.81 -18.90 1.91
C LEU A 102 6.37 -18.98 2.42
N CYS A 103 6.00 -20.14 2.95
CA CYS A 103 4.74 -20.31 3.65
C CYS A 103 4.64 -19.31 4.80
N THR A 104 3.65 -18.42 4.77
CA THR A 104 3.46 -17.39 5.80
C THR A 104 3.11 -17.98 7.17
N ARG A 105 2.56 -19.20 7.19
CA ARG A 105 2.24 -19.95 8.43
C ARG A 105 3.46 -20.59 9.05
N CYS A 106 4.24 -21.36 8.29
CA CYS A 106 5.32 -22.20 8.86
C CYS A 106 6.75 -21.81 8.44
N GLY A 107 6.91 -20.85 7.53
CA GLY A 107 8.21 -20.36 7.06
C GLY A 107 8.95 -21.27 6.05
N ARG A 108 8.39 -22.42 5.65
CA ARG A 108 9.01 -23.34 4.68
C ARG A 108 8.67 -22.97 3.23
N GLY A 109 9.61 -23.17 2.31
CA GLY A 109 9.47 -22.82 0.89
C GLY A 109 8.87 -23.92 -0.01
N THR A 110 8.36 -25.02 0.56
CA THR A 110 7.86 -26.17 -0.24
C THR A 110 6.36 -26.10 -0.56
N HIS A 111 5.63 -25.17 0.05
CA HIS A 111 4.17 -25.08 -0.07
C HIS A 111 3.67 -23.68 0.30
N PHE A 112 2.43 -23.37 -0.04
CA PHE A 112 1.73 -22.16 0.38
C PHE A 112 0.82 -22.41 1.58
N ILE A 113 0.29 -21.32 2.18
CA ILE A 113 -0.53 -21.40 3.41
C ILE A 113 -1.73 -22.36 3.31
N LYS A 114 -2.34 -22.48 2.12
CA LYS A 114 -3.48 -23.36 1.86
C LYS A 114 -3.12 -24.84 2.03
N ASP A 115 -1.90 -25.21 1.66
CA ASP A 115 -1.40 -26.59 1.67
C ASP A 115 -0.48 -26.85 2.87
N CYS A 116 -0.56 -26.00 3.89
CA CYS A 116 0.33 -26.09 5.05
C CYS A 116 -0.10 -27.19 6.02
N TYR A 117 0.69 -28.25 6.07
CA TYR A 117 0.53 -29.39 6.97
C TYR A 117 1.48 -29.37 8.19
N ALA A 118 2.31 -28.33 8.32
CA ALA A 118 3.33 -28.27 9.36
C ALA A 118 2.74 -28.01 10.75
N LYS A 119 3.18 -28.81 11.74
CA LYS A 119 2.83 -28.64 13.16
C LYS A 119 3.74 -27.62 13.87
N THR A 120 4.90 -27.34 13.29
CA THR A 120 5.89 -26.40 13.82
C THR A 120 6.30 -25.38 12.77
N ASP A 121 6.75 -24.21 13.19
CA ASP A 121 7.37 -23.24 12.30
C ASP A 121 8.80 -23.65 11.92
N ASN A 122 9.51 -22.76 11.24
CA ASN A 122 10.92 -22.93 10.87
C ASN A 122 11.87 -22.74 12.06
N ASN A 123 11.40 -22.16 13.15
CA ASN A 123 12.15 -21.89 14.38
C ASN A 123 11.93 -22.98 15.46
N GLY A 124 11.02 -23.92 15.22
CA GLY A 124 10.67 -25.00 16.15
C GLY A 124 9.47 -24.71 17.06
N ASN A 125 8.83 -23.55 16.95
CA ASN A 125 7.65 -23.22 17.73
C ASN A 125 6.43 -24.01 17.23
N ILE A 126 5.60 -24.47 18.17
CA ILE A 126 4.37 -25.18 17.85
C ILE A 126 3.37 -24.20 17.23
N ILE A 127 2.91 -24.50 16.02
CA ILE A 127 1.83 -23.76 15.39
C ILE A 127 0.55 -24.44 15.83
N GLU A 128 -0.23 -23.79 16.68
CA GLU A 128 -1.51 -24.33 17.12
C GLU A 128 -2.31 -24.80 15.90
N VAL A 129 -2.63 -26.09 15.91
CA VAL A 129 -3.47 -26.68 14.88
C VAL A 129 -4.85 -26.15 15.18
N ALA A 130 -5.33 -25.19 14.37
CA ALA A 130 -6.74 -24.86 14.32
C ALA A 130 -7.48 -26.16 13.94
N ASN A 131 -7.91 -26.92 14.94
CA ASN A 131 -8.84 -28.01 14.76
C ASN A 131 -10.08 -27.43 14.09
N LYS A 132 -10.61 -28.20 13.13
CA LYS A 132 -11.66 -27.84 12.18
C LYS A 132 -12.74 -26.92 12.78
N ALA A 133 -13.06 -25.89 12.00
CA ALA A 133 -14.07 -24.86 12.23
C ALA A 133 -15.31 -25.35 13.00
N GLU A 134 -15.64 -24.66 14.10
CA GLU A 134 -17.03 -24.45 14.44
C GLU A 134 -17.61 -23.35 13.52
N PRO A 135 -18.85 -23.50 13.04
CA PRO A 135 -19.44 -22.54 12.10
C PRO A 135 -19.60 -21.17 12.79
N VAL A 136 -18.80 -20.20 12.37
CA VAL A 136 -18.96 -18.80 12.77
C VAL A 136 -20.24 -18.28 12.11
N VAL A 137 -21.29 -18.11 12.91
CA VAL A 137 -22.52 -17.42 12.51
C VAL A 137 -22.14 -15.99 12.15
N HIS A 138 -22.20 -15.66 10.85
CA HIS A 138 -22.06 -14.28 10.38
C HIS A 138 -23.27 -13.47 10.87
N LYS A 139 -23.10 -12.70 11.95
CA LYS A 139 -24.03 -11.60 12.25
C LYS A 139 -23.77 -10.49 11.25
N GLU A 140 -24.75 -10.24 10.41
CA GLU A 140 -24.77 -9.14 9.43
C GLU A 140 -24.42 -7.83 10.12
N LYS A 141 -23.38 -7.15 9.63
CA LYS A 141 -23.05 -5.79 10.09
C LYS A 141 -23.83 -4.80 9.24
N ASN A 142 -24.73 -4.05 9.90
CA ASN A 142 -25.46 -2.93 9.32
C ASN A 142 -24.51 -1.97 8.61
N SER A 143 -24.83 -1.64 7.35
CA SER A 143 -24.10 -0.68 6.55
C SER A 143 -24.33 0.74 7.09
N TYR A 144 -23.25 1.43 7.45
CA TYR A 144 -23.32 2.83 7.87
C TYR A 144 -23.46 3.71 6.62
N VAL A 145 -24.63 4.34 6.47
CA VAL A 145 -24.91 5.31 5.41
C VAL A 145 -24.66 6.72 5.94
N TYR A 146 -23.65 7.40 5.42
CA TYR A 146 -23.45 8.82 5.68
C TYR A 146 -24.37 9.64 4.77
N LYS A 147 -25.27 10.45 5.34
CA LYS A 147 -26.11 11.41 4.62
C LYS A 147 -25.33 12.70 4.39
N ALA A 148 -24.92 12.96 3.15
CA ALA A 148 -24.42 14.28 2.76
C ALA A 148 -25.61 15.24 2.58
N LYS A 149 -25.64 16.34 3.33
CA LYS A 149 -26.54 17.48 3.07
C LYS A 149 -25.80 18.48 2.17
N ALA A 150 -26.32 18.70 0.96
CA ALA A 150 -25.92 19.84 0.14
C ALA A 150 -26.79 21.05 0.51
N LYS A 151 -26.17 22.17 0.90
CA LYS A 151 -26.79 23.49 0.89
C LYS A 151 -26.49 24.12 -0.46
N TYR A 152 -27.51 24.63 -1.14
CA TYR A 152 -27.37 25.59 -2.23
C TYR A 152 -27.91 26.91 -1.73
N ASP A 153 -27.13 27.98 -1.86
CA ASP A 153 -27.60 29.37 -1.76
C ASP A 153 -27.59 29.96 -3.18
N GLU A 154 -28.73 30.51 -3.61
CA GLU A 154 -28.87 31.29 -4.84
C GLU A 154 -28.36 32.73 -4.62
N MET A 155 -27.66 33.32 -5.60
CA MET A 155 -27.68 34.77 -5.80
C MET A 155 -27.31 35.19 -7.22
N SER A 156 -28.32 35.77 -7.88
CA SER A 156 -28.41 36.74 -8.99
C SER A 156 -27.17 37.15 -9.82
N SER A 157 -27.29 36.89 -11.13
CA SER A 157 -27.25 37.78 -12.31
C SER A 157 -26.50 39.12 -12.36
N SER A 158 -26.06 39.40 -13.60
CA SER A 158 -25.69 40.67 -14.29
C SER A 158 -24.18 40.95 -14.34
N SER A 159 -23.55 41.32 -15.47
CA SER A 159 -24.03 41.71 -16.80
C SER A 159 -22.85 41.84 -17.79
N SER A 160 -23.17 41.79 -19.09
CA SER A 160 -22.54 42.52 -20.24
C SER A 160 -21.05 42.24 -20.58
N SER A 161 -20.61 42.12 -21.83
CA SER A 161 -21.17 42.40 -23.17
C SER A 161 -20.09 42.08 -24.23
N SER A 162 -20.52 41.64 -25.44
CA SER A 162 -19.96 41.93 -26.80
C SER A 162 -18.45 41.76 -27.08
N SER A 163 -17.94 41.27 -28.22
CA SER A 163 -18.46 40.96 -29.56
C SER A 163 -17.31 40.41 -30.45
N SER A 164 -17.70 39.72 -31.53
CA SER A 164 -17.10 39.73 -32.90
C SER A 164 -15.69 39.12 -33.09
N SER A 165 -15.56 37.93 -33.70
CA SER A 165 -15.40 37.63 -35.17
C SER A 165 -13.94 37.84 -35.64
N SER A 166 -13.26 37.05 -36.48
CA SER A 166 -13.64 36.12 -37.55
C SER A 166 -12.48 35.15 -37.86
N SER A 167 -12.86 34.08 -38.55
CA SER A 167 -12.15 33.02 -39.28
C SER A 167 -10.81 33.35 -39.95
N GLU A 168 -9.93 32.35 -40.07
CA GLU A 168 -9.55 31.76 -41.37
C GLU A 168 -8.84 30.39 -41.18
N ASN A 169 -9.26 29.43 -42.00
CA ASN A 169 -8.82 28.04 -42.03
C ASN A 169 -7.60 27.87 -42.95
N TYR A 170 -6.71 26.94 -42.61
CA TYR A 170 -5.99 26.11 -43.59
C TYR A 170 -5.83 24.70 -43.02
N ASP A 171 -6.26 23.73 -43.82
CA ASP A 171 -6.37 22.29 -43.54
C ASP A 171 -5.15 21.61 -44.18
N ASP A 172 -4.41 20.78 -43.43
CA ASP A 172 -3.72 19.64 -44.02
C ASP A 172 -3.48 18.51 -42.99
N SER A 173 -3.70 17.31 -43.50
CA SER A 173 -4.05 16.06 -42.86
C SER A 173 -2.86 15.22 -42.39
N CYS A 174 -3.02 14.48 -41.28
CA CYS A 174 -2.96 13.00 -41.27
C CYS A 174 -3.08 12.39 -39.87
N SER A 175 -4.16 11.63 -39.72
CA SER A 175 -4.23 10.30 -39.08
C SER A 175 -4.14 10.17 -37.55
N ASP A 176 -5.34 10.19 -36.97
CA ASP A 176 -5.96 9.11 -36.19
C ASP A 176 -5.42 8.79 -34.78
N ASP A 177 -6.10 9.46 -33.84
CA ASP A 177 -6.79 8.92 -32.66
C ASP A 177 -6.01 8.66 -31.35
N ASP A 178 -5.87 9.76 -30.61
CA ASP A 178 -6.18 9.90 -29.17
C ASP A 178 -7.60 9.34 -28.91
N ASP A 179 -7.96 8.80 -27.74
CA ASP A 179 -8.65 9.67 -26.79
C ASP A 179 -8.66 9.13 -25.36
N SER A 180 -8.02 9.92 -24.49
CA SER A 180 -8.39 10.12 -23.10
C SER A 180 -9.79 10.76 -22.97
N TRP A 181 -10.71 10.23 -22.16
CA TRP A 181 -11.70 11.12 -21.51
C TRP A 181 -12.17 10.67 -20.11
N LYS A 182 -11.91 11.54 -19.13
CA LYS A 182 -12.46 11.54 -17.76
C LYS A 182 -13.84 12.20 -17.73
N GLY A 183 -14.87 11.52 -17.21
CA GLY A 183 -16.14 12.20 -16.91
C GLY A 183 -17.13 11.36 -16.12
N LYS A 184 -17.22 11.59 -14.80
CA LYS A 184 -18.43 11.29 -13.99
C LYS A 184 -19.41 12.47 -14.23
N LYS A 185 -20.74 12.39 -14.22
CA LYS A 185 -21.70 11.72 -13.32
C LYS A 185 -23.09 11.78 -13.99
N ASN A 186 -23.93 10.75 -13.84
CA ASN A 186 -25.25 10.85 -13.20
C ASN A 186 -26.04 9.53 -13.30
N LYS A 187 -26.62 9.14 -12.16
CA LYS A 187 -27.53 8.01 -11.99
C LYS A 187 -28.87 8.34 -12.67
N VAL A 188 -29.11 7.73 -13.82
CA VAL A 188 -30.47 7.46 -14.31
C VAL A 188 -30.75 6.00 -13.97
N PHE A 189 -31.69 5.75 -13.07
CA PHE A 189 -32.26 4.41 -12.90
C PHE A 189 -33.10 4.12 -14.14
N ILE A 190 -32.45 3.60 -15.18
CA ILE A 190 -33.15 2.90 -16.24
C ILE A 190 -33.36 1.50 -15.68
N ASN A 191 -34.61 1.10 -15.45
CA ASN A 191 -34.98 -0.31 -15.34
C ASN A 191 -34.68 -0.97 -16.69
N ARG A 192 -33.40 -1.23 -16.97
CA ARG A 192 -32.99 -2.08 -18.07
C ARG A 192 -33.24 -3.50 -17.59
N SER A 193 -34.25 -4.13 -18.16
CA SER A 193 -34.36 -5.58 -18.19
C SER A 193 -33.02 -6.13 -18.67
N VAL A 194 -32.19 -6.58 -17.74
CA VAL A 194 -30.89 -7.17 -18.07
C VAL A 194 -31.20 -8.45 -18.85
N LYS A 195 -30.84 -8.47 -20.14
CA LYS A 195 -30.95 -9.69 -20.95
C LYS A 195 -30.16 -10.80 -20.24
N PRO A 196 -30.74 -12.01 -20.08
CA PRO A 196 -29.99 -13.15 -19.57
C PRO A 196 -28.82 -13.44 -20.51
N CYS A 197 -27.73 -14.00 -19.98
CA CYS A 197 -26.60 -14.44 -20.80
C CYS A 197 -27.07 -15.52 -21.78
N ASP A 198 -26.72 -15.39 -23.07
CA ASP A 198 -27.15 -16.33 -24.11
C ASP A 198 -26.46 -17.71 -24.02
N ILE A 199 -25.40 -17.83 -23.22
CA ILE A 199 -24.66 -19.08 -22.99
C ILE A 199 -25.25 -19.89 -21.82
N CYS A 200 -25.67 -19.24 -20.73
CA CYS A 200 -26.13 -19.95 -19.51
C CYS A 200 -27.52 -19.54 -19.00
N GLY A 201 -28.16 -18.54 -19.59
CA GLY A 201 -29.50 -18.07 -19.21
C GLY A 201 -29.57 -17.23 -17.92
N ILE A 202 -28.45 -17.01 -17.22
CA ILE A 202 -28.44 -16.28 -15.94
C ILE A 202 -28.27 -14.78 -16.18
N LYS A 203 -29.04 -13.96 -15.47
CA LYS A 203 -28.96 -12.49 -15.53
C LYS A 203 -27.84 -11.99 -14.60
N GLY A 204 -27.12 -10.95 -15.03
CA GLY A 204 -26.15 -10.25 -14.18
C GLY A 204 -24.68 -10.36 -14.62
N HIS A 205 -24.40 -11.05 -15.73
CA HIS A 205 -23.09 -11.03 -16.40
C HIS A 205 -23.25 -11.00 -17.92
N ARG A 206 -22.18 -10.69 -18.66
CA ARG A 206 -22.11 -10.76 -20.13
C ARG A 206 -21.48 -12.08 -20.57
N GLU A 207 -21.71 -12.53 -21.81
CA GLU A 207 -21.18 -13.80 -22.34
C GLU A 207 -19.67 -13.98 -22.10
N VAL A 208 -18.90 -12.90 -22.22
CA VAL A 208 -17.43 -12.90 -22.02
C VAL A 208 -16.98 -13.33 -20.61
N ASN A 209 -17.87 -13.29 -19.61
CA ASN A 209 -17.60 -13.66 -18.22
C ASN A 209 -18.42 -14.88 -17.78
N CYS A 210 -18.90 -15.68 -18.73
CA CYS A 210 -19.62 -16.92 -18.44
C CYS A 210 -18.62 -18.05 -18.17
N TYR A 211 -18.71 -18.68 -16.99
CA TYR A 211 -17.80 -19.76 -16.56
C TYR A 211 -18.30 -21.17 -16.89
N ASN A 212 -19.41 -21.29 -17.62
CA ASN A 212 -19.85 -22.54 -18.21
C ASN A 212 -19.42 -22.53 -19.69
N PHE A 213 -18.42 -23.34 -20.02
CA PHE A 213 -18.08 -23.69 -21.40
C PHE A 213 -18.92 -24.90 -21.84
#